data_AF-A0A074ZFL8-F1
#
_entry.id   AF-A0A074ZFL8-F1
#
_cell.length_a   1.000
_cell.length_b   1.000
_cell.length_c   1.000
_cell.angle_alpha   90.00
_cell.angle_beta   90.00
_cell.angle_gamma   90.00
#
_symmetry.space_group_name_H-M   'P 1'
#
loop_
_entity.id
_entity.type
_entity.pdbx_description
1 polymer ?
#
loop_
_entity_poly.entity_id
_entity_poly.type
_entity_poly.pdbx_seq_one_letter_code
_entity_poly.pdbx_strand_id
1 'polypeptide(L)'
;MFKAIVGILAVVCFLLLTRWYASQAPQIIVTAPDISLAPFLVLPHLDEKQVRMLPDLSKLQWPPDPIASVPAGRRNAMGKVEPLPDAFMPVMSAGQRALCKHLLQMFADIMFAYGFGDRFMLYGGTLLGSYRHHDFIPWDDDLDVLVDETVRPKMIELLRLLEPEYLFVDQSVRGKLHTRLIKAVNNSEDLPLSRQSSEYPWGWPYLDIGYYTNNGSHVCEIAGSYGRYYCWPLSVLFPLRFRPLGTRWYPVPFDVVQFLNLTYSDLSNCVIFGYSHVLEGAGKRGNLPCSDLTDHYAFVRRERSPWQLNSANNAENRFVLAAEYLFTGSQQIIHTLHIPALKNEITSDLFRVS
;
A
#
# COMPACT_ATOMS: atom_id res chain seq x y z
N MET A 1 -19.07 -34.18 -63.63
CA MET A 1 -18.63 -32.77 -63.69
C MET A 1 -19.49 -31.84 -62.81
N PHE A 2 -20.81 -32.04 -62.69
CA PHE A 2 -21.70 -31.18 -61.89
C PHE A 2 -21.49 -31.19 -60.36
N LYS A 3 -21.11 -32.33 -59.75
CA LYS A 3 -20.91 -32.43 -58.29
C LYS A 3 -19.66 -31.70 -57.77
N ALA A 4 -18.64 -31.51 -58.60
CA ALA A 4 -17.40 -30.83 -58.21
C ALA A 4 -17.58 -29.30 -58.15
N ILE A 5 -18.41 -28.73 -59.02
CA ILE A 5 -18.64 -27.28 -59.11
C ILE A 5 -19.45 -26.77 -57.90
N VAL A 6 -20.43 -27.56 -57.42
CA VAL A 6 -21.24 -27.20 -56.24
C VAL A 6 -20.40 -27.19 -54.96
N GLY A 7 -19.45 -28.13 -54.82
CA GLY A 7 -18.53 -28.17 -53.67
C GLY A 7 -17.60 -26.96 -53.60
N ILE A 8 -17.10 -26.49 -54.74
CA ILE A 8 -16.21 -25.32 -54.81
C ILE A 8 -16.98 -24.02 -54.47
N LEU A 9 -18.21 -23.86 -54.98
CA LEU A 9 -19.06 -22.71 -54.66
C LEU A 9 -19.44 -22.64 -53.17
N ALA A 10 -19.73 -23.78 -52.54
CA ALA A 10 -20.02 -23.83 -51.11
C ALA A 10 -18.80 -23.44 -50.24
N VAL A 11 -17.60 -23.89 -50.60
CA VAL A 11 -16.36 -23.53 -49.89
C VAL A 11 -16.01 -22.05 -50.07
N VAL A 12 -16.19 -21.49 -51.26
CA VAL A 12 -15.96 -20.06 -51.52
C VAL A 12 -16.96 -19.20 -50.75
N CYS A 13 -18.25 -19.56 -50.71
CA CYS A 13 -19.24 -18.86 -49.89
C CYS A 13 -18.92 -18.93 -48.39
N PHE A 14 -18.46 -20.09 -47.90
CA PHE A 14 -18.07 -20.25 -46.49
C PHE A 14 -16.81 -19.44 -46.15
N LEU A 15 -15.83 -19.36 -47.04
CA LEU A 15 -14.62 -18.54 -46.88
C LEU A 15 -14.92 -17.03 -46.95
N LEU A 16 -15.89 -16.61 -47.77
CA LEU A 16 -16.33 -15.22 -47.84
C LEU A 16 -17.17 -14.84 -46.62
N LEU A 17 -18.04 -15.72 -46.12
CA LEU A 17 -18.82 -15.50 -44.90
C LEU A 17 -17.93 -15.44 -43.65
N THR A 18 -16.91 -16.29 -43.55
CA THR A 18 -15.95 -16.25 -42.43
C THR A 18 -15.06 -15.00 -42.48
N ARG A 19 -14.65 -14.52 -43.67
CA ARG A 19 -13.99 -13.21 -43.81
C ARG A 19 -14.90 -12.04 -43.45
N TRP A 20 -16.18 -12.10 -43.81
CA TRP A 20 -17.15 -11.06 -43.48
C TRP A 20 -17.45 -11.02 -41.97
N TYR A 21 -17.61 -12.18 -41.32
CA TYR A 21 -17.75 -12.27 -39.86
C TYR A 21 -16.47 -11.86 -39.11
N ALA A 22 -15.28 -12.21 -39.60
CA ALA A 22 -14.02 -11.77 -39.01
C ALA A 22 -13.80 -10.24 -39.14
N SER A 23 -14.40 -9.60 -40.14
CA SER A 23 -14.36 -8.13 -40.30
C SER A 23 -15.38 -7.38 -39.42
N GLN A 24 -16.27 -8.09 -38.74
CA GLN A 24 -17.23 -7.54 -37.77
C GLN A 24 -16.86 -7.86 -36.31
N ALA A 25 -15.60 -8.19 -36.03
CA ALA A 25 -15.13 -8.12 -34.64
C ALA A 25 -15.40 -6.70 -34.14
N PRO A 26 -16.21 -6.49 -33.08
CA PRO A 26 -16.47 -5.16 -32.57
C PRO A 26 -15.11 -4.55 -32.25
N GLN A 27 -14.78 -3.44 -32.92
CA GLN A 27 -13.67 -2.62 -32.46
C GLN A 27 -14.05 -2.20 -31.05
N ILE A 28 -13.39 -2.80 -30.06
CA ILE A 28 -13.48 -2.35 -28.68
C ILE A 28 -12.87 -0.95 -28.70
N ILE A 29 -13.74 0.06 -28.76
CA ILE A 29 -13.33 1.45 -28.58
C ILE A 29 -12.91 1.54 -27.11
N VAL A 30 -11.61 1.36 -26.85
CA VAL A 30 -11.04 1.64 -25.54
C VAL A 30 -11.02 3.17 -25.39
N THR A 31 -12.03 3.71 -24.74
CA THR A 31 -12.09 5.13 -24.40
C THR A 31 -10.96 5.44 -23.42
N ALA A 32 -10.17 6.49 -23.71
CA ALA A 32 -9.14 6.96 -22.79
C ALA A 32 -9.75 7.31 -21.42
N PRO A 33 -9.09 6.96 -20.31
CA PRO A 33 -9.59 7.32 -18.99
C PRO A 33 -9.48 8.83 -18.79
N ASP A 34 -10.57 9.44 -18.34
CA ASP A 34 -10.61 10.87 -17.99
C ASP A 34 -10.06 11.06 -16.56
N ILE A 35 -8.74 11.24 -16.46
CA ILE A 35 -8.02 11.37 -15.19
C ILE A 35 -7.37 12.75 -15.11
N SER A 36 -7.69 13.50 -14.06
CA SER A 36 -7.05 14.77 -13.71
C SER A 36 -6.27 14.66 -12.40
N LEU A 37 -5.38 15.63 -12.12
CA LEU A 37 -4.57 15.63 -10.90
C LEU A 37 -5.37 15.94 -9.63
N ALA A 38 -6.33 16.86 -9.71
CA ALA A 38 -6.98 17.45 -8.53
C ALA A 38 -7.58 16.42 -7.55
N PRO A 39 -8.27 15.35 -7.99
CA PRO A 39 -8.81 14.35 -7.07
C PRO A 39 -7.75 13.58 -6.27
N PHE A 40 -6.51 13.54 -6.75
CA PHE A 40 -5.41 12.82 -6.10
C PHE A 40 -4.66 13.66 -5.06
N LEU A 41 -4.95 14.96 -4.94
CA LEU A 41 -4.36 15.81 -3.90
C LEU A 41 -5.17 15.69 -2.62
N VAL A 42 -4.53 15.39 -1.50
CA VAL A 42 -5.23 15.16 -0.23
C VAL A 42 -5.72 16.48 0.34
N LEU A 43 -6.98 16.49 0.77
CA LEU A 43 -7.61 17.60 1.48
C LEU A 43 -7.75 17.27 2.98
N PRO A 44 -7.92 18.29 3.85
CA PRO A 44 -8.14 18.06 5.28
C PRO A 44 -9.33 17.15 5.58
N HIS A 45 -10.40 17.25 4.79
CA HIS A 45 -11.58 16.40 4.88
C HIS A 45 -11.69 15.52 3.63
N LEU A 46 -12.25 14.32 3.81
CA LEU A 46 -12.56 13.44 2.69
C LEU A 46 -13.84 13.93 2.00
N ASP A 47 -13.71 14.59 0.85
CA ASP A 47 -14.84 15.03 0.05
C ASP A 47 -15.39 13.86 -0.78
N GLU A 48 -16.66 13.50 -0.60
CA GLU A 48 -17.29 12.43 -1.39
C GLU A 48 -17.23 12.68 -2.89
N LYS A 49 -17.28 13.95 -3.33
CA LYS A 49 -17.15 14.29 -4.75
C LYS A 49 -15.75 13.96 -5.25
N GLN A 50 -14.72 14.29 -4.47
CA GLN A 50 -13.34 13.90 -4.75
C GLN A 50 -13.20 12.37 -4.81
N VAL A 51 -13.74 11.64 -3.83
CA VAL A 51 -13.67 10.17 -3.79
C VAL A 51 -14.32 9.55 -5.02
N ARG A 52 -15.47 10.05 -5.46
CA ARG A 52 -16.14 9.57 -6.68
C ARG A 52 -15.35 9.81 -7.97
N MET A 53 -14.39 10.75 -7.96
CA MET A 53 -13.51 11.02 -9.09
C MET A 53 -12.23 10.18 -9.07
N LEU A 54 -11.92 9.53 -7.94
CA LEU A 54 -10.82 8.56 -7.87
C LEU A 54 -11.24 7.22 -8.49
N PRO A 55 -10.31 6.45 -9.07
CA PRO A 55 -10.59 5.09 -9.50
C PRO A 55 -11.12 4.23 -8.35
N ASP A 56 -12.18 3.47 -8.63
CA ASP A 56 -12.77 2.54 -7.66
C ASP A 56 -11.90 1.28 -7.54
N LEU A 57 -11.01 1.28 -6.56
CA LEU A 57 -10.05 0.20 -6.32
C LEU A 57 -10.74 -1.13 -5.98
N SER A 58 -12.00 -1.12 -5.51
CA SER A 58 -12.75 -2.34 -5.23
C SER A 58 -13.16 -3.11 -6.49
N LYS A 59 -13.17 -2.43 -7.65
CA LYS A 59 -13.48 -3.03 -8.96
C LYS A 59 -12.26 -3.64 -9.65
N LEU A 60 -11.06 -3.42 -9.13
CA LEU A 60 -9.85 -4.05 -9.65
C LEU A 60 -9.76 -5.50 -9.19
N GLN A 61 -9.10 -6.33 -10.01
CA GLN A 61 -8.69 -7.66 -9.57
C GLN A 61 -7.51 -7.54 -8.60
N TRP A 62 -7.53 -8.27 -7.49
CA TRP A 62 -6.46 -8.29 -6.50
C TRP A 62 -5.90 -9.70 -6.35
N PRO A 63 -4.58 -9.86 -6.10
CA PRO A 63 -4.02 -11.16 -5.74
C PRO A 63 -4.59 -11.61 -4.38
N PRO A 64 -4.55 -12.92 -4.09
CA PRO A 64 -4.77 -13.40 -2.73
C PRO A 64 -3.80 -12.75 -1.74
N ASP A 65 -4.29 -12.50 -0.52
CA ASP A 65 -3.46 -11.96 0.55
C ASP A 65 -2.30 -12.93 0.88
N PRO A 66 -1.03 -12.48 0.92
CA PRO A 66 0.07 -13.28 1.41
C PRO A 66 -0.06 -13.42 2.93
N ILE A 67 -0.41 -14.60 3.41
CA ILE A 67 -0.73 -14.86 4.82
C ILE A 67 0.08 -16.02 5.40
N ALA A 68 0.42 -15.91 6.68
CA ALA A 68 0.93 -17.01 7.47
C ALA A 68 -0.18 -18.04 7.71
N SER A 69 0.18 -19.33 7.74
CA SER A 69 -0.76 -20.43 8.02
C SER A 69 -1.28 -20.45 9.46
N VAL A 70 -0.59 -19.74 10.36
CA VAL A 70 -0.92 -19.63 11.78
C VAL A 70 -0.67 -18.20 12.26
N PRO A 71 -1.43 -17.69 13.24
CA PRO A 71 -1.20 -16.35 13.75
C PRO A 71 0.16 -16.27 14.45
N ALA A 72 0.89 -15.20 14.20
CA ALA A 72 2.13 -14.88 14.90
C ALA A 72 1.82 -14.38 16.34
N GLY A 73 2.81 -14.44 17.23
CA GLY A 73 2.64 -14.00 18.62
C GLY A 73 1.90 -14.98 19.54
N ARG A 74 1.55 -16.19 19.07
CA ARG A 74 1.01 -17.27 19.91
C ARG A 74 2.04 -17.71 20.94
N ARG A 75 1.58 -18.20 22.09
CA ARG A 75 2.44 -18.75 23.15
C ARG A 75 2.30 -20.27 23.28
N ASN A 76 3.41 -20.94 23.58
CA ASN A 76 3.41 -22.37 23.89
C ASN A 76 3.04 -22.66 25.35
N ALA A 77 3.03 -23.94 25.75
CA ALA A 77 2.69 -24.36 27.12
C ALA A 77 3.62 -23.80 28.21
N MET A 78 4.82 -23.34 27.85
CA MET A 78 5.75 -22.67 28.77
C MET A 78 5.58 -21.15 28.79
N GLY A 79 4.57 -20.61 28.09
CA GLY A 79 4.30 -19.18 27.98
C GLY A 79 5.26 -18.43 27.05
N LYS A 80 6.16 -19.11 26.32
CA LYS A 80 7.05 -18.46 25.34
C LYS A 80 6.34 -18.24 24.02
N VAL A 81 6.63 -17.12 23.37
CA VAL A 81 6.13 -16.86 22.00
C VAL A 81 6.71 -17.90 21.04
N GLU A 82 5.85 -18.48 20.21
CA GLU A 82 6.19 -19.46 19.19
C GLU A 82 7.12 -18.83 18.13
N PRO A 83 7.99 -19.63 17.49
CA PRO A 83 8.88 -19.14 16.45
C PRO A 83 8.13 -18.43 15.31
N LEU A 84 8.68 -17.29 14.88
CA LEU A 84 8.20 -16.58 13.69
C LEU A 84 8.66 -17.28 12.41
N PRO A 85 7.97 -17.06 11.27
CA PRO A 85 8.39 -17.56 9.96
C PRO A 85 9.81 -17.15 9.56
N ASP A 86 10.38 -17.87 8.58
CA ASP A 86 11.67 -17.50 8.00
C ASP A 86 11.60 -16.19 7.19
N ALA A 87 12.77 -15.62 6.89
CA ALA A 87 12.86 -14.38 6.14
C ALA A 87 12.10 -14.47 4.81
N PHE A 88 11.39 -13.39 4.45
CA PHE A 88 10.59 -13.24 3.24
C PHE A 88 9.35 -14.13 3.17
N MET A 89 9.00 -14.85 4.25
CA MET A 89 7.71 -15.49 4.41
C MET A 89 6.70 -14.53 5.07
N PRO A 90 5.40 -14.66 4.80
CA PRO A 90 4.41 -13.80 5.43
C PRO A 90 4.35 -14.03 6.94
N VAL A 91 4.32 -12.94 7.71
CA VAL A 91 4.28 -12.98 9.18
C VAL A 91 2.85 -12.94 9.70
N MET A 92 2.01 -12.11 9.09
CA MET A 92 0.62 -11.94 9.49
C MET A 92 -0.26 -13.07 8.94
N SER A 93 -1.06 -13.67 9.82
CA SER A 93 -2.20 -14.50 9.41
C SER A 93 -3.35 -13.66 8.81
N ALA A 94 -4.41 -14.31 8.33
CA ALA A 94 -5.55 -13.63 7.71
C ALA A 94 -6.24 -12.66 8.67
N GLY A 95 -6.52 -13.08 9.91
CA GLY A 95 -7.15 -12.25 10.94
C GLY A 95 -6.26 -11.09 11.37
N GLN A 96 -4.94 -11.30 11.43
CA GLN A 96 -3.96 -10.26 11.75
C GLN A 96 -3.86 -9.21 10.65
N ARG A 97 -3.81 -9.63 9.38
CA ARG A 97 -3.76 -8.72 8.24
C ARG A 97 -5.06 -7.94 8.09
N ALA A 98 -6.21 -8.59 8.33
CA ALA A 98 -7.51 -7.94 8.38
C ALA A 98 -7.58 -6.90 9.51
N LEU A 99 -7.04 -7.21 10.69
CA LEU A 99 -6.96 -6.27 11.80
C LEU A 99 -6.08 -5.05 11.45
N CYS A 100 -4.91 -5.26 10.87
CA CYS A 100 -4.03 -4.18 10.39
C CYS A 100 -4.77 -3.24 9.42
N LYS A 101 -5.43 -3.78 8.40
CA LYS A 101 -6.26 -3.00 7.45
C LYS A 101 -7.37 -2.22 8.16
N HIS A 102 -8.01 -2.84 9.16
CA HIS A 102 -9.07 -2.20 9.94
C HIS A 102 -8.56 -1.05 10.82
N LEU A 103 -7.45 -1.25 11.54
CA LEU A 103 -6.85 -0.20 12.38
C LEU A 103 -6.43 1.02 11.55
N LEU A 104 -5.75 0.81 10.42
CA LEU A 104 -5.36 1.89 9.53
C LEU A 104 -6.57 2.61 8.94
N GLN A 105 -7.61 1.86 8.55
CA GLN A 105 -8.83 2.45 8.02
C GLN A 105 -9.54 3.32 9.06
N MET A 106 -9.74 2.78 10.26
CA MET A 106 -10.38 3.51 11.34
C MET A 106 -9.61 4.80 11.68
N PHE A 107 -8.29 4.69 11.79
CA PHE A 107 -7.43 5.84 12.03
C PHE A 107 -7.61 6.90 10.94
N ALA A 108 -7.54 6.51 9.67
CA ALA A 108 -7.72 7.44 8.56
C ALA A 108 -9.11 8.11 8.57
N ASP A 109 -10.18 7.35 8.83
CA ASP A 109 -11.54 7.89 8.91
C ASP A 109 -11.67 8.94 10.02
N ILE A 110 -11.09 8.69 11.20
CA ILE A 110 -11.05 9.66 12.30
C ILE A 110 -10.28 10.92 11.87
N MET A 111 -9.11 10.76 11.25
CA MET A 111 -8.30 11.90 10.81
C MET A 111 -9.06 12.76 9.79
N PHE A 112 -9.69 12.16 8.78
CA PHE A 112 -10.48 12.91 7.80
C PHE A 112 -11.74 13.55 8.40
N ALA A 113 -12.44 12.86 9.30
CA ALA A 113 -13.64 13.40 9.96
C ALA A 113 -13.34 14.69 10.74
N TYR A 114 -12.14 14.81 11.30
CA TYR A 114 -11.71 15.96 12.10
C TYR A 114 -10.87 16.99 11.33
N GLY A 115 -10.76 16.87 10.01
CA GLY A 115 -10.03 17.85 9.19
C GLY A 115 -8.52 17.70 9.28
N PHE A 116 -8.04 16.49 9.58
CA PHE A 116 -6.62 16.15 9.69
C PHE A 116 -6.13 15.24 8.54
N GLY A 117 -6.92 15.09 7.47
CA GLY A 117 -6.59 14.28 6.30
C GLY A 117 -5.25 14.63 5.66
N ASP A 118 -4.88 15.92 5.67
CA ASP A 118 -3.61 16.44 5.16
C ASP A 118 -2.50 16.50 6.23
N ARG A 119 -2.74 15.91 7.41
CA ARG A 119 -1.83 15.92 8.58
C ARG A 119 -1.31 14.55 8.97
N PHE A 120 -1.59 13.52 8.18
CA PHE A 120 -0.96 12.22 8.32
C PHE A 120 -0.63 11.65 6.95
N MET A 121 0.33 10.75 6.89
CA MET A 121 0.69 10.02 5.68
C MET A 121 1.13 8.60 6.01
N LEU A 122 0.99 7.68 5.05
CA LEU A 122 1.67 6.39 5.14
C LEU A 122 3.18 6.62 5.29
N TYR A 123 3.82 5.83 6.13
CA TYR A 123 5.24 5.94 6.42
C TYR A 123 5.93 4.56 6.37
N GLY A 124 7.25 4.53 6.56
CA GLY A 124 7.99 3.29 6.77
C GLY A 124 7.78 2.23 5.70
N GLY A 125 7.56 0.99 6.16
CA GLY A 125 7.26 -0.17 5.33
C GLY A 125 5.90 -0.06 4.64
N THR A 126 4.90 0.56 5.28
CA THR A 126 3.55 0.77 4.72
C THR A 126 3.57 1.61 3.45
N LEU A 127 4.31 2.74 3.45
CA LEU A 127 4.45 3.59 2.26
C LEU A 127 5.17 2.85 1.13
N LEU A 128 6.24 2.12 1.47
CA LEU A 128 6.98 1.33 0.51
C LEU A 128 6.11 0.22 -0.07
N GLY A 129 5.25 -0.42 0.73
CA GLY A 129 4.24 -1.38 0.31
C GLY A 129 3.25 -0.78 -0.69
N SER A 130 2.62 0.35 -0.35
CA SER A 130 1.72 1.09 -1.26
C SER A 130 2.39 1.35 -2.62
N TYR A 131 3.66 1.70 -2.63
CA TYR A 131 4.42 1.97 -3.85
C TYR A 131 4.87 0.69 -4.58
N ARG A 132 5.29 -0.35 -3.88
CA ARG A 132 5.94 -1.54 -4.47
C ARG A 132 4.97 -2.68 -4.77
N HIS A 133 3.89 -2.80 -4.02
CA HIS A 133 2.97 -3.94 -4.03
C HIS A 133 1.49 -3.55 -4.20
N HIS A 134 1.17 -2.25 -4.22
CA HIS A 134 -0.20 -1.73 -4.05
C HIS A 134 -0.91 -2.23 -2.77
N ASP A 135 -0.17 -2.80 -1.81
CA ASP A 135 -0.67 -3.36 -0.55
C ASP A 135 0.53 -3.45 0.42
N PHE A 136 0.36 -4.00 1.62
CA PHE A 136 1.48 -4.20 2.55
C PHE A 136 2.61 -5.03 1.92
N ILE A 137 3.86 -4.77 2.34
CA ILE A 137 4.99 -5.65 1.99
C ILE A 137 4.67 -7.05 2.53
N PRO A 138 4.77 -8.12 1.71
CA PRO A 138 4.25 -9.45 2.09
C PRO A 138 4.83 -10.05 3.37
N TRP A 139 6.09 -9.72 3.69
CA TRP A 139 6.82 -10.19 4.86
C TRP A 139 6.99 -9.13 5.96
N ASP A 140 6.36 -7.97 5.82
CA ASP A 140 6.34 -6.95 6.89
C ASP A 140 5.46 -7.43 8.04
N ASP A 141 5.77 -6.97 9.25
CA ASP A 141 5.07 -7.36 10.46
C ASP A 141 4.34 -6.22 11.17
N ASP A 142 4.29 -5.01 10.62
CA ASP A 142 3.56 -3.89 11.22
C ASP A 142 3.01 -2.87 10.19
N LEU A 143 2.57 -1.72 10.70
CA LEU A 143 2.01 -0.62 9.93
C LEU A 143 2.45 0.72 10.52
N ASP A 144 3.09 1.55 9.70
CA ASP A 144 3.49 2.90 10.07
C ASP A 144 2.63 4.00 9.42
N VAL A 145 2.26 5.00 10.22
CA VAL A 145 1.84 6.33 9.76
C VAL A 145 2.70 7.41 10.40
N LEU A 146 2.82 8.56 9.74
CA LEU A 146 3.56 9.71 10.22
C LEU A 146 2.61 10.92 10.31
N VAL A 147 2.48 11.51 11.51
CA VAL A 147 1.45 12.50 11.87
C VAL A 147 2.07 13.83 12.30
N ASP A 148 1.45 14.94 11.90
CA ASP A 148 1.83 16.29 12.30
C ASP A 148 1.71 16.41 13.84
N GLU A 149 2.79 16.78 14.53
CA GLU A 149 2.75 16.94 15.98
C GLU A 149 1.70 17.97 16.42
N THR A 150 1.36 18.94 15.58
CA THR A 150 0.37 19.99 15.92
C THR A 150 -1.04 19.44 16.13
N VAL A 151 -1.42 18.32 15.49
CA VAL A 151 -2.75 17.69 15.67
C VAL A 151 -2.74 16.58 16.73
N ARG A 152 -1.57 16.19 17.21
CA ARG A 152 -1.39 15.09 18.16
C ARG A 152 -2.26 15.19 19.41
N PRO A 153 -2.36 16.33 20.13
CA PRO A 153 -3.18 16.39 21.34
C PRO A 153 -4.64 16.03 21.09
N LYS A 154 -5.22 16.53 19.98
CA LYS A 154 -6.60 16.23 19.61
C LYS A 154 -6.74 14.80 19.10
N MET A 155 -5.80 14.31 18.29
CA MET A 155 -5.79 12.92 17.84
C MET A 155 -5.80 11.94 19.03
N ILE A 156 -4.96 12.17 20.05
CA ILE A 156 -4.91 11.32 21.25
C ILE A 156 -6.25 11.35 22.00
N GLU A 157 -6.87 12.53 22.16
CA GLU A 157 -8.21 12.64 22.75
C GLU A 157 -9.21 11.75 22.01
N LEU A 158 -9.22 11.80 20.67
CA LEU A 158 -10.14 11.03 19.82
C LEU A 158 -9.88 9.53 19.90
N LEU A 159 -8.62 9.09 19.87
CA LEU A 159 -8.29 7.67 19.98
C LEU A 159 -8.64 7.09 21.35
N ARG A 160 -8.55 7.88 22.43
CA ARG A 160 -8.97 7.46 23.78
C ARG A 160 -10.47 7.29 23.93
N LEU A 161 -11.28 7.92 23.07
CA LEU A 161 -12.74 7.70 23.06
C LEU A 161 -13.13 6.29 22.57
N LEU A 162 -12.19 5.54 21.99
CA LEU A 162 -12.40 4.19 21.47
C LEU A 162 -12.17 3.10 22.52
N GLU A 163 -11.71 3.47 23.72
CA GLU A 163 -11.52 2.54 24.82
C GLU A 163 -12.88 2.00 25.32
N PRO A 164 -12.94 0.72 25.77
CA PRO A 164 -11.83 -0.22 25.97
C PRO A 164 -11.53 -1.10 24.75
N GLU A 165 -12.24 -0.97 23.63
CA GLU A 165 -12.09 -1.87 22.48
C GLU A 165 -10.79 -1.62 21.70
N TYR A 166 -10.38 -0.34 21.63
CA TYR A 166 -9.11 0.08 21.06
C TYR A 166 -8.34 0.88 22.09
N LEU A 167 -7.07 0.54 22.25
CA LEU A 167 -6.18 1.06 23.27
C LEU A 167 -5.07 1.85 22.59
N PHE A 168 -4.87 3.09 23.03
CA PHE A 168 -3.79 3.94 22.55
C PHE A 168 -2.71 4.09 23.62
N VAL A 169 -1.49 3.68 23.29
CA VAL A 169 -0.32 3.81 24.16
C VAL A 169 0.56 4.95 23.64
N ASP A 170 0.68 6.00 24.45
CA ASP A 170 1.56 7.13 24.18
C ASP A 170 2.99 6.83 24.69
N GLN A 171 3.96 6.85 23.78
CA GLN A 171 5.38 6.63 24.07
C GLN A 171 6.20 7.92 23.96
N SER A 172 5.56 9.09 24.12
CA SER A 172 6.16 10.42 24.05
C SER A 172 6.66 10.85 22.67
N VAL A 173 7.44 10.03 21.96
CA VAL A 173 7.92 10.33 20.59
C VAL A 173 7.24 9.47 19.52
N ARG A 174 6.44 8.49 19.95
CA ARG A 174 5.61 7.60 19.13
C ARG A 174 4.31 7.28 19.84
N GLY A 175 3.34 6.75 19.11
CA GLY A 175 2.13 6.16 19.66
C GLY A 175 1.86 4.79 19.05
N LYS A 176 1.16 3.92 19.78
CA LYS A 176 0.70 2.61 19.31
C LYS A 176 -0.80 2.49 19.52
N LEU A 177 -1.53 2.19 18.44
CA LEU A 177 -2.97 1.91 18.51
C LEU A 177 -3.19 0.43 18.24
N HIS A 178 -3.80 -0.28 19.20
CA HIS A 178 -4.08 -1.70 19.10
C HIS A 178 -5.46 -2.02 19.66
N THR A 179 -5.99 -3.22 19.43
CA THR A 179 -7.26 -3.61 20.05
C THR A 179 -7.02 -4.08 21.48
N ARG A 180 -8.09 -4.28 22.24
CA ARG A 180 -8.04 -5.15 23.42
C ARG A 180 -7.40 -6.50 23.08
N LEU A 181 -6.74 -7.09 24.08
CA LEU A 181 -5.99 -8.32 23.91
C LEU A 181 -6.90 -9.54 23.71
N ILE A 182 -6.45 -10.49 22.89
CA ILE A 182 -7.03 -11.83 22.84
C ILE A 182 -6.88 -12.53 24.20
N LYS A 183 -7.89 -13.30 24.60
CA LYS A 183 -7.85 -14.09 25.83
C LYS A 183 -6.92 -15.29 25.66
N ALA A 184 -6.25 -15.70 26.73
CA ALA A 184 -5.34 -16.85 26.72
C ALA A 184 -6.00 -18.16 26.24
N VAL A 185 -7.29 -18.35 26.54
CA VAL A 185 -8.07 -19.51 26.06
C VAL A 185 -8.18 -19.57 24.54
N ASN A 186 -8.12 -18.43 23.86
CA ASN A 186 -8.18 -18.31 22.40
C ASN A 186 -6.78 -18.15 21.77
N ASN A 187 -5.71 -18.51 22.49
CA ASN A 187 -4.33 -18.32 22.03
C ASN A 187 -4.07 -18.92 20.64
N SER A 188 -4.70 -20.03 20.27
CA SER A 188 -4.51 -20.68 18.97
C SER A 188 -5.41 -20.16 17.84
N GLU A 189 -6.43 -19.36 18.15
CA GLU A 189 -7.42 -18.89 17.17
C GLU A 189 -6.90 -17.70 16.38
N ASP A 190 -7.32 -17.52 15.12
CA ASP A 190 -6.98 -16.35 14.29
C ASP A 190 -8.09 -15.28 14.36
N LEU A 191 -8.29 -14.73 15.57
CA LEU A 191 -9.22 -13.62 15.78
C LEU A 191 -8.58 -12.28 15.38
N PRO A 192 -9.34 -11.30 14.86
CA PRO A 192 -8.87 -9.95 14.56
C PRO A 192 -8.72 -9.12 15.85
N LEU A 193 -7.86 -9.61 16.75
CA LEU A 193 -7.51 -8.98 18.03
C LEU A 193 -6.00 -9.03 18.22
N SER A 194 -5.46 -7.97 18.82
CA SER A 194 -4.07 -7.87 19.23
C SER A 194 -3.74 -8.88 20.34
N ARG A 195 -2.47 -9.22 20.48
CA ARG A 195 -1.93 -10.22 21.41
C ARG A 195 -0.79 -9.65 22.22
N GLN A 196 -0.64 -10.15 23.44
CA GLN A 196 0.55 -9.89 24.23
C GLN A 196 1.71 -10.75 23.72
N SER A 197 2.43 -10.28 22.72
CA SER A 197 3.55 -10.99 22.08
C SER A 197 4.94 -10.48 22.50
N SER A 198 5.01 -9.45 23.33
CA SER A 198 6.25 -8.93 23.91
C SER A 198 6.08 -8.63 25.41
N GLU A 199 7.12 -8.11 26.05
CA GLU A 199 7.08 -7.66 27.45
C GLU A 199 6.56 -6.21 27.60
N TYR A 200 6.26 -5.54 26.49
CA TYR A 200 5.80 -4.16 26.49
C TYR A 200 4.29 -4.05 26.75
N PRO A 201 3.78 -2.89 27.22
CA PRO A 201 2.39 -2.76 27.66
C PRO A 201 1.34 -2.73 26.52
N TRP A 202 1.74 -2.86 25.25
CA TRP A 202 0.85 -2.84 24.10
C TRP A 202 0.76 -4.22 23.42
N GLY A 203 -0.37 -4.48 22.76
CA GLY A 203 -0.58 -5.71 22.00
C GLY A 203 -0.25 -5.57 20.51
N TRP A 204 0.17 -6.66 19.88
CA TRP A 204 0.41 -6.75 18.43
C TRP A 204 -0.61 -7.71 17.75
N PRO A 205 -1.14 -7.42 16.54
CA PRO A 205 -0.82 -6.28 15.68
C PRO A 205 -1.29 -4.93 16.23
N TYR A 206 -0.60 -3.88 15.81
CA TYR A 206 -0.89 -2.49 16.14
C TYR A 206 -0.65 -1.60 14.91
N LEU A 207 -1.15 -0.37 14.96
CA LEU A 207 -0.74 0.74 14.10
C LEU A 207 0.31 1.57 14.84
N ASP A 208 1.52 1.64 14.30
CA ASP A 208 2.60 2.49 14.76
C ASP A 208 2.42 3.92 14.22
N ILE A 209 2.46 4.90 15.13
CA ILE A 209 2.22 6.30 14.84
C ILE A 209 3.48 7.08 15.19
N GLY A 210 4.23 7.46 14.15
CA GLY A 210 5.31 8.43 14.24
C GLY A 210 4.79 9.87 14.25
N TYR A 211 5.59 10.78 14.80
CA TYR A 211 5.28 12.21 14.79
C TYR A 211 6.36 13.01 14.07
N TYR A 212 5.96 14.09 13.40
CA TYR A 212 6.89 15.04 12.80
C TYR A 212 6.65 16.48 13.22
N THR A 213 7.72 17.26 13.20
CA THR A 213 7.68 18.73 13.24
C THR A 213 7.82 19.29 11.84
N ASN A 214 7.25 20.47 11.61
CA ASN A 214 7.37 21.22 10.37
C ASN A 214 7.79 22.66 10.68
N ASN A 215 8.97 23.07 10.20
CA ASN A 215 9.50 24.42 10.43
C ASN A 215 9.31 25.38 9.23
N GLY A 216 8.53 24.99 8.23
CA GLY A 216 8.29 25.76 7.00
C GLY A 216 9.32 25.51 5.89
N SER A 217 10.44 24.84 6.18
CA SER A 217 11.44 24.44 5.18
C SER A 217 11.63 22.92 5.12
N HIS A 218 11.57 22.26 6.27
CA HIS A 218 11.78 20.84 6.44
C HIS A 218 10.72 20.24 7.36
N VAL A 219 10.47 18.97 7.13
CA VAL A 219 9.67 18.10 7.97
C VAL A 219 10.60 17.08 8.59
N CYS A 220 10.60 16.97 9.91
CA CYS A 220 11.53 16.10 10.64
C CYS A 220 10.76 15.15 11.57
N GLU A 221 11.04 13.85 11.47
CA GLU A 221 10.55 12.87 12.43
C GLU A 221 11.12 13.20 13.82
N ILE A 222 10.26 13.18 14.85
CA ILE A 222 10.66 13.44 16.22
C ILE A 222 11.46 12.27 16.80
N ALA A 223 11.03 11.05 16.49
CA ALA A 223 11.75 9.84 16.89
C ALA A 223 12.94 9.59 15.95
N GLY A 224 14.04 9.09 16.52
CA GLY A 224 15.14 8.54 15.73
C GLY A 224 14.92 7.05 15.45
N SER A 225 15.37 6.57 14.30
CA SER A 225 15.38 5.14 13.96
C SER A 225 16.71 4.74 13.35
N TYR A 226 17.17 3.52 13.65
CA TYR A 226 18.41 2.98 13.09
C TYR A 226 19.63 3.91 13.30
N GLY A 227 19.69 4.59 14.45
CA GLY A 227 20.81 5.47 14.82
C GLY A 227 20.83 6.83 14.13
N ARG A 228 19.74 7.24 13.47
CA ARG A 228 19.63 8.57 12.83
C ARG A 228 18.26 9.21 13.02
N TYR A 229 18.21 10.52 12.81
CA TYR A 229 17.00 11.31 12.69
C TYR A 229 16.73 11.61 11.21
N TYR A 230 15.45 11.62 10.84
CA TYR A 230 15.04 11.81 9.46
C TYR A 230 14.42 13.18 9.28
N CYS A 231 14.92 13.92 8.29
CA CYS A 231 14.40 15.22 7.90
C CYS A 231 14.33 15.27 6.37
N TRP A 232 13.23 15.80 5.85
CA TRP A 232 12.97 15.92 4.42
C TRP A 232 12.58 17.35 4.07
N PRO A 233 12.92 17.85 2.87
CA PRO A 233 12.45 19.15 2.40
C PRO A 233 10.91 19.18 2.35
N LEU A 234 10.30 20.32 2.70
CA LEU A 234 8.85 20.49 2.72
C LEU A 234 8.20 20.12 1.37
N SER A 235 8.85 20.47 0.27
CA SER A 235 8.39 20.23 -1.10
C SER A 235 8.40 18.76 -1.54
N VAL A 236 9.05 17.87 -0.77
CA VAL A 236 9.01 16.42 -1.00
C VAL A 236 7.74 15.82 -0.39
N LEU A 237 7.19 16.43 0.66
CA LEU A 237 6.03 15.90 1.37
C LEU A 237 4.74 16.57 0.95
N PHE A 238 4.71 17.90 0.76
CA PHE A 238 3.45 18.63 0.60
C PHE A 238 3.24 19.27 -0.78
N PRO A 239 1.98 19.39 -1.24
CA PRO A 239 0.77 18.82 -0.63
C PRO A 239 0.77 17.28 -0.68
N LEU A 240 0.11 16.61 0.26
CA LEU A 240 0.05 15.14 0.24
C LEU A 240 -0.75 14.65 -0.99
N ARG A 241 -0.48 13.41 -1.41
CA ARG A 241 -1.20 12.74 -2.51
C ARG A 241 -1.88 11.46 -2.04
N PHE A 242 -2.91 11.02 -2.74
CA PHE A 242 -3.50 9.70 -2.55
C PHE A 242 -2.74 8.64 -3.36
N ARG A 243 -2.47 7.49 -2.72
CA ARG A 243 -2.00 6.26 -3.37
C ARG A 243 -2.79 5.04 -2.89
N PRO A 244 -2.86 3.96 -3.70
CA PRO A 244 -3.57 2.75 -3.31
C PRO A 244 -2.81 1.99 -2.21
N LEU A 245 -3.55 1.43 -1.26
CA LEU A 245 -3.09 0.38 -0.36
C LEU A 245 -4.25 -0.60 -0.18
N GLY A 246 -4.17 -1.74 -0.88
CA GLY A 246 -5.30 -2.61 -1.15
C GLY A 246 -6.42 -1.85 -1.85
N THR A 247 -7.65 -2.07 -1.40
CA THR A 247 -8.87 -1.52 -2.02
C THR A 247 -9.17 -0.08 -1.60
N ARG A 248 -8.21 0.65 -1.01
CA ARG A 248 -8.43 1.97 -0.41
C ARG A 248 -7.32 2.95 -0.76
N TRP A 249 -7.67 4.24 -0.68
CA TRP A 249 -6.78 5.37 -0.94
C TRP A 249 -6.30 5.97 0.37
N TYR A 250 -4.99 6.17 0.51
CA TYR A 250 -4.41 6.80 1.71
C TYR A 250 -3.46 7.95 1.34
N PRO A 251 -3.33 8.96 2.23
CA PRO A 251 -2.35 10.02 2.07
C PRO A 251 -0.91 9.50 2.07
N VAL A 252 -0.10 10.03 1.16
CA VAL A 252 1.34 9.76 1.02
C VAL A 252 2.10 11.07 0.73
N PRO A 253 3.42 11.12 0.91
CA PRO A 253 4.24 12.25 0.49
C PRO A 253 4.03 12.66 -0.98
N PHE A 254 4.18 13.95 -1.27
CA PHE A 254 4.06 14.50 -2.62
C PHE A 254 5.01 13.86 -3.63
N ASP A 255 6.28 13.66 -3.28
CA ASP A 255 7.28 12.99 -4.11
C ASP A 255 7.74 11.71 -3.39
N VAL A 256 6.96 10.63 -3.58
CA VAL A 256 7.19 9.34 -2.90
C VAL A 256 8.58 8.79 -3.20
N VAL A 257 9.05 8.91 -4.45
CA VAL A 257 10.37 8.42 -4.86
C VAL A 257 11.49 9.19 -4.16
N GLN A 258 11.41 10.52 -4.16
CA GLN A 258 12.41 11.34 -3.48
C GLN A 258 12.38 11.13 -1.96
N PHE A 259 11.19 10.96 -1.38
CA PHE A 259 11.02 10.64 0.03
C PHE A 259 11.70 9.30 0.37
N LEU A 260 11.40 8.24 -0.38
CA LEU A 260 11.98 6.92 -0.17
C LEU A 260 13.50 6.93 -0.37
N ASN A 261 14.03 7.63 -1.37
CA ASN A 261 15.49 7.76 -1.60
C ASN A 261 16.23 8.48 -0.47
N LEU A 262 15.58 9.42 0.22
CA LEU A 262 16.15 10.09 1.40
C LEU A 262 16.06 9.20 2.65
N THR A 263 15.09 8.29 2.68
CA THR A 263 14.85 7.39 3.82
C THR A 263 15.64 6.09 3.71
N TYR A 264 15.78 5.49 2.54
CA TYR A 264 16.39 4.16 2.36
C TYR A 264 17.64 4.23 1.50
N SER A 265 18.67 3.46 1.87
CA SER A 265 19.95 3.42 1.14
C SER A 265 19.93 2.50 -0.08
N ASP A 266 19.05 1.51 -0.08
CA ASP A 266 18.90 0.54 -1.17
C ASP A 266 17.42 0.17 -1.28
N LEU A 267 16.83 0.52 -2.41
CA LEU A 267 15.44 0.23 -2.72
C LEU A 267 15.31 -0.81 -3.84
N SER A 268 16.42 -1.19 -4.47
CA SER A 268 16.47 -2.23 -5.50
C SER A 268 16.34 -3.63 -4.89
N ASN A 269 16.88 -3.80 -3.68
CA ASN A 269 16.76 -5.01 -2.92
C ASN A 269 15.53 -5.02 -2.00
N CYS A 270 15.09 -6.24 -1.72
CA CYS A 270 14.06 -6.54 -0.74
C CYS A 270 14.78 -6.90 0.55
N VAL A 271 14.46 -6.18 1.63
CA VAL A 271 15.24 -6.18 2.87
C VAL A 271 14.34 -6.45 4.06
N ILE A 272 14.90 -7.16 5.04
CA ILE A 272 14.36 -7.31 6.40
C ILE A 272 15.46 -6.89 7.36
N PHE A 273 15.21 -5.82 8.11
CA PHE A 273 16.24 -5.15 8.92
C PHE A 273 16.59 -5.86 10.23
N GLY A 274 15.81 -6.87 10.64
CA GLY A 274 16.09 -7.67 11.84
C GLY A 274 15.51 -7.17 13.14
N TYR A 275 14.65 -6.15 13.09
CA TYR A 275 13.72 -5.87 14.18
C TYR A 275 12.41 -6.58 13.86
N SER A 276 11.80 -7.22 14.87
CA SER A 276 10.46 -7.75 14.76
C SER A 276 9.53 -6.99 15.69
N HIS A 277 8.49 -6.42 15.11
CA HIS A 277 7.42 -5.71 15.80
C HIS A 277 6.50 -6.68 16.56
N VAL A 278 6.41 -7.94 16.12
CA VAL A 278 5.74 -9.00 16.89
C VAL A 278 6.40 -9.19 18.25
N LEU A 279 7.73 -9.25 18.29
CA LEU A 279 8.50 -9.56 19.50
C LEU A 279 8.95 -8.30 20.25
N GLU A 280 8.84 -7.12 19.62
CA GLU A 280 9.50 -5.87 20.04
C GLU A 280 10.98 -6.10 20.36
N GLY A 281 11.68 -6.72 19.40
CA GLY A 281 13.05 -7.19 19.62
C GLY A 281 13.70 -7.78 18.37
N ALA A 282 14.71 -8.61 18.59
CA ALA A 282 15.48 -9.20 17.51
C ALA A 282 14.63 -10.18 16.67
N GLY A 283 14.66 -9.99 15.36
CA GLY A 283 14.00 -10.83 14.35
C GLY A 283 14.96 -11.36 13.29
N LYS A 284 14.39 -11.96 12.24
CA LYS A 284 15.14 -12.45 11.07
C LYS A 284 15.69 -11.27 10.27
N ARG A 285 16.86 -11.45 9.66
CA ARG A 285 17.47 -10.49 8.71
C ARG A 285 17.53 -11.12 7.33
N GLY A 286 17.41 -10.29 6.30
CA GLY A 286 17.47 -10.74 4.92
C GLY A 286 17.74 -9.59 3.96
N ASN A 287 18.43 -9.88 2.88
CA ASN A 287 18.64 -8.97 1.76
C ASN A 287 18.82 -9.80 0.49
N LEU A 288 17.99 -9.56 -0.52
CA LEU A 288 18.07 -10.19 -1.84
C LEU A 288 17.51 -9.25 -2.92
N PRO A 289 17.82 -9.48 -4.21
CA PRO A 289 17.17 -8.77 -5.31
C PRO A 289 15.65 -8.97 -5.29
N CYS A 290 14.86 -7.89 -5.34
CA CYS A 290 13.41 -8.02 -5.33
C CYS A 290 12.85 -8.84 -6.50
N SER A 291 13.59 -8.93 -7.62
CA SER A 291 13.27 -9.80 -8.76
C SER A 291 13.06 -11.25 -8.35
N ASP A 292 13.84 -11.74 -7.37
CA ASP A 292 13.84 -13.14 -6.95
C ASP A 292 12.56 -13.51 -6.18
N LEU A 293 11.75 -12.50 -5.82
CA LEU A 293 10.47 -12.68 -5.14
C LEU A 293 9.26 -12.50 -6.07
N THR A 294 9.46 -12.18 -7.34
CA THR A 294 8.36 -11.90 -8.27
C THR A 294 7.49 -13.12 -8.55
N ASP A 295 8.04 -14.34 -8.49
CA ASP A 295 7.28 -15.59 -8.61
C ASP A 295 6.40 -15.89 -7.37
N HIS A 296 6.68 -15.24 -6.23
CA HIS A 296 5.98 -15.46 -4.96
C HIS A 296 5.00 -14.35 -4.61
N TYR A 297 5.32 -13.10 -4.99
CA TYR A 297 4.57 -11.93 -4.59
C TYR A 297 4.34 -10.97 -5.75
N ALA A 298 3.24 -10.22 -5.66
CA ALA A 298 2.92 -9.23 -6.67
C ALA A 298 3.76 -7.97 -6.49
N PHE A 299 4.28 -7.42 -7.58
CA PHE A 299 5.05 -6.17 -7.62
C PHE A 299 4.46 -5.19 -8.62
N VAL A 300 4.76 -3.91 -8.43
CA VAL A 300 4.30 -2.82 -9.29
C VAL A 300 5.40 -2.42 -10.25
N ARG A 301 5.11 -2.55 -11.56
CA ARG A 301 5.90 -1.95 -12.62
C ARG A 301 5.20 -0.67 -13.10
N ARG A 302 5.98 0.38 -13.37
CA ARG A 302 5.46 1.68 -13.80
C ARG A 302 5.97 2.04 -15.17
N GLU A 303 5.07 2.52 -16.00
CA GLU A 303 5.41 3.07 -17.30
C GLU A 303 4.60 4.34 -17.57
N ARG A 304 5.03 5.11 -18.56
CA ARG A 304 4.22 6.22 -19.05
C ARG A 304 2.97 5.66 -19.71
N SER A 305 1.80 6.10 -19.27
CA SER A 305 0.53 5.75 -19.90
C SER A 305 0.52 6.19 -21.38
N PRO A 306 -0.08 5.41 -22.28
CA PRO A 306 -0.33 5.87 -23.65
C PRO A 306 -1.33 7.04 -23.70
N TRP A 307 -2.11 7.22 -22.64
CA TRP A 307 -3.06 8.33 -22.49
C TRP A 307 -2.45 9.52 -21.76
N GLN A 308 -3.04 10.70 -21.95
CA GLN A 308 -2.58 11.93 -21.34
C GLN A 308 -3.35 12.22 -20.06
N LEU A 309 -2.68 12.87 -19.11
CA LEU A 309 -3.34 13.47 -17.96
C LEU A 309 -4.23 14.61 -18.48
N ASN A 310 -5.50 14.62 -18.07
CA ASN A 310 -6.41 15.71 -18.39
C ASN A 310 -5.98 16.94 -17.59
N SER A 311 -5.32 17.87 -18.29
CA SER A 311 -4.74 19.06 -17.69
C SER A 311 -5.52 20.31 -18.01
N ALA A 312 -5.88 21.05 -16.96
CA ALA A 312 -6.51 22.37 -17.08
C ALA A 312 -5.47 23.51 -17.04
N ASN A 313 -4.23 23.29 -16.55
CA ASN A 313 -3.23 24.34 -16.32
C ASN A 313 -1.76 23.86 -16.33
N ASN A 314 -0.83 24.79 -16.59
CA ASN A 314 0.64 24.59 -16.63
C ASN A 314 1.27 24.02 -15.33
N ALA A 315 0.58 24.05 -14.18
CA ALA A 315 1.05 23.45 -12.92
C ALA A 315 1.26 21.92 -13.02
N GLU A 316 0.66 21.30 -14.05
CA GLU A 316 0.75 19.86 -14.34
C GLU A 316 1.98 19.49 -15.18
N ASN A 317 2.85 20.44 -15.53
CA ASN A 317 4.06 20.18 -16.32
C ASN A 317 5.04 19.18 -15.66
N ARG A 318 4.92 18.95 -14.35
CA ARG A 318 5.72 17.95 -13.61
C ARG A 318 5.06 16.57 -13.55
N PHE A 319 3.76 16.48 -13.80
CA PHE A 319 3.00 15.25 -13.77
C PHE A 319 2.86 14.64 -15.16
N VAL A 320 2.69 13.34 -15.17
CA VAL A 320 2.27 12.54 -16.31
C VAL A 320 1.22 11.55 -15.83
N LEU A 321 0.45 11.00 -16.75
CA LEU A 321 -0.36 9.84 -16.44
C LEU A 321 0.55 8.60 -16.46
N ALA A 322 0.66 7.92 -15.33
CA ALA A 322 1.35 6.63 -15.20
C ALA A 322 0.38 5.49 -15.49
N ALA A 323 0.90 4.39 -16.02
CA ALA A 323 0.27 3.08 -15.93
C ALA A 323 1.06 2.27 -14.89
N GLU A 324 0.42 1.94 -13.76
CA GLU A 324 0.96 1.07 -12.73
C GLU A 324 0.39 -0.35 -12.95
N TYR A 325 1.26 -1.28 -13.35
CA TYR A 325 0.93 -2.68 -13.58
C TYR A 325 1.30 -3.48 -12.33
N LEU A 326 0.31 -4.02 -11.63
CA LEU A 326 0.56 -5.02 -10.60
C LEU A 326 0.72 -6.39 -11.30
N PHE A 327 1.87 -7.04 -11.12
CA PHE A 327 2.20 -8.28 -11.81
C PHE A 327 2.84 -9.33 -10.89
N THR A 328 2.80 -10.59 -11.30
CA THR A 328 3.50 -11.72 -10.67
C THR A 328 4.24 -12.56 -11.72
N GLY A 329 5.26 -13.28 -11.27
CA GLY A 329 6.13 -14.17 -12.03
C GLY A 329 6.66 -13.54 -13.32
N SER A 330 6.60 -14.29 -14.42
CA SER A 330 7.07 -13.89 -15.75
C SER A 330 6.18 -12.81 -16.43
N GLN A 331 5.69 -11.83 -15.67
CA GLN A 331 4.89 -10.68 -16.10
C GLN A 331 3.38 -10.92 -16.29
N GLN A 332 2.78 -11.86 -15.54
CA GLN A 332 1.33 -11.95 -15.50
C GLN A 332 0.74 -10.71 -14.81
N ILE A 333 0.10 -9.83 -15.59
CA ILE A 333 -0.56 -8.63 -15.07
C ILE A 333 -1.85 -9.05 -14.36
N ILE A 334 -1.98 -8.66 -13.08
CA ILE A 334 -3.16 -8.87 -12.26
C ILE A 334 -4.15 -7.72 -12.47
N HIS A 335 -3.66 -6.48 -12.39
CA HIS A 335 -4.44 -5.30 -12.76
C HIS A 335 -3.53 -4.19 -13.28
N THR A 336 -4.15 -3.23 -13.96
CA THR A 336 -3.52 -1.97 -14.35
C THR A 336 -4.29 -0.82 -13.73
N LEU A 337 -3.57 0.12 -13.13
CA LEU A 337 -4.12 1.32 -12.53
C LEU A 337 -3.47 2.55 -13.17
N HIS A 338 -4.29 3.48 -13.67
CA HIS A 338 -3.80 4.73 -14.22
C HIS A 338 -3.92 5.84 -13.19
N ILE A 339 -2.81 6.51 -12.88
CA ILE A 339 -2.77 7.59 -11.88
C ILE A 339 -1.82 8.71 -12.29
N PRO A 340 -2.06 9.95 -11.83
CA PRO A 340 -1.08 11.02 -11.94
C PRO A 340 0.19 10.69 -11.14
N ALA A 341 1.34 10.71 -11.79
CA ALA A 341 2.64 10.53 -11.17
C ALA A 341 3.62 11.63 -11.60
N LEU A 342 4.56 11.97 -10.73
CA LEU A 342 5.66 12.86 -11.13
C LEU A 342 6.54 12.16 -12.18
N LYS A 343 7.15 12.94 -13.07
CA LYS A 343 8.02 12.40 -14.14
C LYS A 343 9.15 11.51 -13.62
N ASN A 344 9.73 11.85 -12.46
CA ASN A 344 10.79 11.05 -11.84
C ASN A 344 10.29 9.66 -11.40
N GLU A 345 9.01 9.51 -11.04
CA GLU A 345 8.42 8.23 -10.63
C GLU A 345 8.33 7.22 -11.79
N ILE A 346 8.31 7.70 -13.05
CA ILE A 346 8.32 6.85 -14.24
C ILE A 346 9.74 6.44 -14.64
N THR A 347 10.70 7.35 -14.45
CA THR A 347 12.10 7.11 -14.83
C THR A 347 12.91 6.43 -13.74
N SER A 348 12.35 6.31 -12.53
CA SER A 348 13.04 5.71 -11.40
C SER A 348 13.18 4.20 -11.60
N ASP A 349 14.42 3.72 -11.56
CA ASP A 349 14.74 2.29 -11.66
C ASP A 349 14.40 1.51 -10.37
N LEU A 350 13.67 2.13 -9.43
CA LEU A 350 13.36 1.55 -8.13
C LEU A 350 12.76 0.15 -8.22
N PHE A 351 12.11 -0.22 -9.34
CA PHE A 351 11.64 -1.59 -9.61
C PHE A 351 11.62 -1.95 -11.10
N ARG A 352 12.69 -1.68 -11.86
CA ARG A 352 12.84 -2.38 -13.14
C ARG A 352 13.29 -3.81 -12.87
N VAL A 353 12.34 -4.73 -12.81
CA VAL A 353 12.64 -6.15 -12.99
C VAL A 353 13.13 -6.29 -14.43
N SER A 354 14.44 -6.50 -14.59
CA SER A 354 15.14 -6.56 -15.87
C SER A 354 14.63 -7.64 -16.79
#